data_AF-A0AAW2D1F2-F1
#
_entry.id   AF-A0AAW2D1F2-F1
#
_cell.length_a   1.000
_cell.length_b   1.000
_cell.length_c   1.000
_cell.angle_alpha   90.00
_cell.angle_beta   90.00
_cell.angle_gamma   90.00
#
_symmetry.space_group_name_H-M   'P 1'
#
loop_
_entity.id
_entity.type
_entity.pdbx_description
1 polymer ?
#
loop_
_entity_poly.entity_id
_entity_poly.type
_entity_poly.pdbx_seq_one_letter_code
_entity_poly.pdbx_strand_id
1 'polypeptide(L)'
;MALYLQDYKLQGSISSYISNLTFLRFINLQNNSLYGETPHEVGHLFRRQKLNLNNNTLEGEIPSSLSNCSYARVINLLWNELNGKIPAKLGSLLQLQSLQFSGNNLTGEIQTSLVNRSSLTILSLSDNKLVRNIPKGKGHLKSLSFFLISVNKISGTLPSSFYNISSLHTISFSENQLEGTLSDIGLALPNLKSFLFGINQFSGPIPDSLCNASQLQILDLGENYFLGSVPTNLGNLPDLYWLALSDNDLGGSPDFLTSLTNCSKLEIMDLSTNQFGGNLVNLIALGMEYNLFKGLIPTIFEKFQEIQLLALNGNRLLGEIPTSIGNLTQLFLLDLDENRLEGSIPPSIELLPNVSYKMLYQATNGFSPRNLIGTGSYGFVYKGVLHPEESIDYSGNQFKALVFEFIRNGSLDIWLHLEIDREDRSRDLSLLQRLNIAIDVASSTLDFLHSHYVQPIIHCDLKPSNILLDYDMVAHESDFGLAKLLSTMTYSSETQTSTIGVKDLMAMLLQVTRTRTRTLEFLLYKSLASSVFRFFLEAARVLEMARIL
;
A
#
# COMPACT_ATOMS: atom_id res chain seq x y z
N MET A 1 41.01 -5.63 -16.43
CA MET A 1 41.10 -4.26 -15.90
C MET A 1 39.70 -3.68 -15.81
N ALA A 2 39.41 -2.95 -14.74
CA ALA A 2 38.08 -2.42 -14.42
C ALA A 2 38.20 -1.00 -13.89
N LEU A 3 37.18 -0.18 -14.12
CA LEU A 3 37.03 1.17 -13.55
C LEU A 3 35.75 1.19 -12.72
N TYR A 4 35.88 1.44 -11.41
CA TYR A 4 34.78 1.50 -10.46
C TYR A 4 34.79 2.87 -9.78
N LEU A 5 33.84 3.72 -10.15
CA LEU A 5 33.67 5.07 -9.61
C LEU A 5 32.19 5.35 -9.33
N GLN A 6 31.45 4.36 -8.84
CA GLN A 6 30.06 4.52 -8.43
C GLN A 6 29.92 5.28 -7.10
N ASP A 7 28.82 6.01 -6.92
CA ASP A 7 28.43 6.63 -5.64
C ASP A 7 29.38 7.74 -5.11
N TYR A 8 30.20 8.33 -5.99
CA TYR A 8 31.17 9.37 -5.62
C TYR A 8 30.66 10.81 -5.81
N LYS A 9 29.39 10.98 -6.22
CA LYS A 9 28.81 12.30 -6.57
C LYS A 9 29.61 13.03 -7.66
N LEU A 10 30.22 12.28 -8.57
CA LEU A 10 30.98 12.83 -9.69
C LEU A 10 30.07 13.69 -10.57
N GLN A 11 30.61 14.82 -11.02
CA GLN A 11 29.94 15.77 -11.91
C GLN A 11 30.78 15.97 -13.17
N GLY A 12 30.18 16.55 -14.21
CA GLY A 12 30.82 16.77 -15.50
C GLY A 12 30.41 15.75 -16.54
N SER A 13 30.94 15.89 -17.74
CA SER A 13 30.72 14.94 -18.83
C SER A 13 31.69 13.77 -18.79
N ILE A 14 31.28 12.64 -19.37
CA ILE A 14 32.17 11.50 -19.58
C ILE A 14 33.20 11.90 -20.64
N SER A 15 34.47 11.95 -20.24
CA SER A 15 35.55 12.33 -21.15
C SER A 15 35.75 11.28 -22.27
N SER A 16 35.85 11.74 -23.52
CA SER A 16 36.16 10.88 -24.67
C SER A 16 37.50 10.14 -24.54
N TYR A 17 38.43 10.66 -23.74
CA TYR A 17 39.71 10.02 -23.44
C TYR A 17 39.58 8.69 -22.69
N ILE A 18 38.41 8.35 -22.13
CA ILE A 18 38.14 7.02 -21.57
C ILE A 18 38.38 5.91 -22.60
N SER A 19 38.21 6.23 -23.89
CA SER A 19 38.46 5.34 -25.02
C SER A 19 39.92 4.87 -25.15
N ASN A 20 40.88 5.61 -24.57
CA ASN A 20 42.29 5.21 -24.55
C ASN A 20 42.57 4.02 -23.63
N LEU A 21 41.66 3.71 -22.71
CA LEU A 21 41.80 2.62 -21.74
C LEU A 21 41.34 1.28 -22.35
N THR A 22 41.90 0.91 -23.51
CA THR A 22 41.44 -0.19 -24.38
C THR A 22 41.41 -1.60 -23.73
N PHE A 23 42.10 -1.78 -22.61
CA PHE A 23 42.09 -3.04 -21.83
C PHE A 23 40.95 -3.13 -20.80
N LEU A 24 40.13 -2.08 -20.65
CA LEU A 24 38.99 -2.09 -19.75
C LEU A 24 37.95 -3.12 -20.19
N ARG A 25 37.51 -3.92 -19.21
CA ARG A 25 36.42 -4.89 -19.36
C ARG A 25 35.16 -4.46 -18.63
N PHE A 26 35.30 -3.66 -17.59
CA PHE A 26 34.21 -3.22 -16.73
C PHE A 26 34.35 -1.71 -16.49
N ILE A 27 33.27 -0.98 -16.73
CA ILE A 27 33.13 0.43 -16.36
C ILE A 27 31.87 0.52 -15.51
N ASN A 28 32.01 1.00 -14.28
CA ASN A 28 30.90 1.30 -13.39
C ASN A 28 30.99 2.75 -12.91
N LEU A 29 30.09 3.59 -13.41
CA LEU A 29 29.95 5.01 -13.04
C LEU A 29 28.54 5.31 -12.51
N GLN A 30 27.81 4.29 -12.04
CA GLN A 30 26.43 4.46 -11.58
C GLN A 30 26.31 5.41 -10.39
N ASN A 31 25.11 5.94 -10.17
CA ASN A 31 24.77 6.76 -9.00
C ASN A 31 25.73 7.96 -8.84
N ASN A 32 25.86 8.75 -9.90
CA ASN A 32 26.61 10.01 -9.89
C ASN A 32 25.72 11.10 -10.50
N SER A 33 26.30 12.28 -10.76
CA SER A 33 25.64 13.41 -11.40
C SER A 33 26.33 13.76 -12.73
N LEU A 34 26.71 12.72 -13.49
CA LEU A 34 27.33 12.88 -14.80
C LEU A 34 26.28 13.34 -15.81
N TYR A 35 26.62 14.32 -16.64
CA TYR A 35 25.72 14.93 -17.62
C TYR A 35 26.33 14.99 -19.03
N GLY A 36 25.55 15.45 -20.00
CA GLY A 36 25.97 15.52 -21.40
C GLY A 36 25.87 14.17 -22.11
N GLU A 37 26.33 14.15 -23.37
CA GLU A 37 26.22 12.96 -24.21
C GLU A 37 27.19 11.85 -23.82
N THR A 38 26.78 10.59 -24.06
CA THR A 38 27.72 9.46 -23.99
C THR A 38 28.69 9.53 -25.17
N PRO A 39 30.01 9.68 -24.95
CA PRO A 39 30.96 9.86 -26.06
C PRO A 39 30.97 8.66 -27.01
N HIS A 40 30.91 8.94 -28.31
CA HIS A 40 30.89 7.91 -29.35
C HIS A 40 32.18 7.05 -29.34
N GLU A 41 33.29 7.58 -28.83
CA GLU A 41 34.58 6.89 -28.70
C GLU A 41 34.55 5.73 -27.68
N VAL A 42 33.51 5.64 -26.84
CA VAL A 42 33.28 4.47 -25.97
C VAL A 42 33.18 3.17 -26.77
N GLY A 43 32.80 3.26 -28.06
CA GLY A 43 32.83 2.13 -28.99
C GLY A 43 34.23 1.55 -29.25
N HIS A 44 35.32 2.29 -28.98
CA HIS A 44 36.69 1.80 -29.12
C HIS A 44 37.10 0.82 -28.02
N LEU A 45 36.29 0.67 -26.96
CA LEU A 45 36.55 -0.27 -25.87
C LEU A 45 36.07 -1.68 -26.22
N PHE A 46 36.59 -2.24 -27.32
CA PHE A 46 36.11 -3.49 -27.92
C PHE A 46 36.11 -4.70 -26.95
N ARG A 47 36.98 -4.70 -25.93
CA ARG A 47 37.07 -5.76 -24.90
C ARG A 47 36.07 -5.61 -23.76
N ARG A 48 35.23 -4.57 -23.78
CA ARG A 48 34.29 -4.25 -22.71
C ARG A 48 33.21 -5.31 -22.60
N GLN A 49 33.01 -5.80 -21.39
CA GLN A 49 31.99 -6.79 -21.04
C GLN A 49 30.82 -6.15 -20.31
N LYS A 50 31.05 -5.21 -19.38
CA LYS A 50 29.97 -4.50 -18.70
C LYS A 50 30.19 -3.00 -18.75
N LEU A 51 29.15 -2.28 -19.15
CA LEU A 51 29.02 -0.84 -19.01
C LEU A 51 27.86 -0.56 -18.07
N ASN A 52 28.14 0.12 -16.96
CA ASN A 52 27.12 0.57 -16.04
C ASN A 52 27.20 2.08 -15.82
N LEU A 53 26.19 2.79 -16.31
CA LEU A 53 26.05 4.25 -16.21
C LEU A 53 24.69 4.64 -15.59
N ASN A 54 23.99 3.71 -14.91
CA ASN A 54 22.66 3.99 -14.41
C ASN A 54 22.62 5.11 -13.37
N ASN A 55 21.47 5.77 -13.24
CA ASN A 55 21.21 6.82 -12.26
C ASN A 55 22.25 7.95 -12.37
N ASN A 56 22.20 8.64 -13.50
CA ASN A 56 22.94 9.86 -13.83
C ASN A 56 21.99 10.79 -14.61
N THR A 57 22.48 11.91 -15.14
CA THR A 57 21.70 12.85 -15.96
C THR A 57 22.25 12.91 -17.38
N LEU A 58 22.66 11.76 -17.95
CA LEU A 58 23.20 11.68 -19.31
C LEU A 58 22.08 11.95 -20.33
N GLU A 59 22.38 12.77 -21.33
CA GLU A 59 21.45 13.19 -22.38
C GLU A 59 21.93 12.77 -23.78
N GLY A 60 21.19 13.18 -24.81
CA GLY A 60 21.49 12.85 -26.21
C GLY A 60 21.13 11.42 -26.59
N GLU A 61 21.54 11.02 -27.79
CA GLU A 61 21.21 9.70 -28.33
C GLU A 61 22.15 8.60 -27.80
N ILE A 62 21.65 7.37 -27.73
CA ILE A 62 22.49 6.19 -27.47
C ILE A 62 23.46 6.02 -28.66
N PRO A 63 24.79 6.12 -28.46
CA PRO A 63 25.71 6.10 -29.57
C PRO A 63 25.75 4.71 -30.23
N SER A 64 25.50 4.67 -31.54
CA SER A 64 25.49 3.42 -32.30
C SER A 64 26.84 2.69 -32.27
N SER A 65 27.93 3.39 -31.98
CA SER A 65 29.28 2.84 -31.80
C SER A 65 29.38 1.85 -30.63
N LEU A 66 28.42 1.83 -29.69
CA LEU A 66 28.35 0.80 -28.64
C LEU A 66 28.27 -0.62 -29.21
N SER A 67 27.77 -0.78 -30.45
CA SER A 67 27.77 -2.09 -31.14
C SER A 67 29.17 -2.59 -31.50
N ASN A 68 30.20 -1.75 -31.44
CA ASN A 68 31.58 -2.17 -31.72
C ASN A 68 32.20 -2.94 -30.54
N CYS A 69 31.57 -2.91 -29.37
CA CYS A 69 31.98 -3.69 -28.20
C CYS A 69 31.48 -5.13 -28.31
N SER A 70 32.08 -5.92 -29.21
CA SER A 70 31.61 -7.28 -29.56
C SER A 70 31.57 -8.29 -28.38
N TYR A 71 32.31 -8.02 -27.31
CA TYR A 71 32.30 -8.81 -26.07
C TYR A 71 31.34 -8.29 -24.99
N ALA A 72 30.51 -7.28 -25.31
CA ALA A 72 29.57 -6.71 -24.37
C ALA A 72 28.53 -7.75 -23.93
N ARG A 73 28.37 -7.87 -22.62
CA ARG A 73 27.39 -8.72 -21.94
C ARG A 73 26.32 -7.91 -21.24
N VAL A 74 26.68 -6.78 -20.66
CA VAL A 74 25.77 -5.90 -19.92
C VAL A 74 25.96 -4.46 -20.41
N ILE A 75 24.85 -3.83 -20.79
CA ILE A 75 24.78 -2.39 -21.00
C ILE A 75 23.62 -1.88 -20.16
N ASN A 76 23.94 -1.14 -19.10
CA ASN A 76 22.97 -0.56 -18.19
C ASN A 76 23.08 0.97 -18.24
N LEU A 77 22.00 1.61 -18.71
CA LEU A 77 21.80 3.05 -18.82
C LEU A 77 20.47 3.47 -18.14
N LEU A 78 19.98 2.68 -17.17
CA LEU A 78 18.74 2.97 -16.45
C LEU A 78 18.76 4.38 -15.84
N TRP A 79 17.61 5.04 -15.78
CA TRP A 79 17.42 6.33 -15.09
C TRP A 79 18.45 7.38 -15.52
N ASN A 80 18.28 7.87 -16.75
CA ASN A 80 19.02 8.97 -17.36
C ASN A 80 18.05 9.81 -18.21
N GLU A 81 18.55 10.79 -18.96
CA GLU A 81 17.75 11.66 -19.83
C GLU A 81 17.97 11.36 -21.32
N LEU A 82 18.42 10.14 -21.65
CA LEU A 82 18.76 9.74 -23.03
C LEU A 82 17.52 9.79 -23.94
N ASN A 83 17.72 10.25 -25.18
CA ASN A 83 16.64 10.42 -26.16
C ASN A 83 17.00 9.75 -27.50
N GLY A 84 16.23 10.06 -28.55
CA GLY A 84 16.42 9.44 -29.86
C GLY A 84 15.94 7.99 -29.91
N LYS A 85 16.44 7.21 -30.88
CA LYS A 85 16.02 5.82 -31.12
C LYS A 85 16.99 4.82 -30.54
N ILE A 86 16.51 3.61 -30.21
CA ILE A 86 17.39 2.49 -29.87
C ILE A 86 18.17 2.04 -31.12
N PRO A 87 19.51 2.06 -31.12
CA PRO A 87 20.28 1.71 -32.31
C PRO A 87 20.12 0.24 -32.70
N ALA A 88 19.60 -0.02 -33.91
CA ALA A 88 19.39 -1.38 -34.42
C ALA A 88 20.66 -2.25 -34.44
N LYS A 89 21.83 -1.62 -34.56
CA LYS A 89 23.14 -2.30 -34.56
C LYS A 89 23.45 -3.01 -33.23
N LEU A 90 22.82 -2.63 -32.11
CA LEU A 90 22.98 -3.32 -30.83
C LEU A 90 22.52 -4.79 -30.89
N GLY A 91 21.57 -5.11 -31.77
CA GLY A 91 21.14 -6.49 -32.01
C GLY A 91 22.21 -7.39 -32.64
N SER A 92 23.33 -6.84 -33.11
CA SER A 92 24.47 -7.63 -33.61
C SER A 92 25.36 -8.21 -32.50
N LEU A 93 25.20 -7.76 -31.26
CA LEU A 93 26.01 -8.17 -30.12
C LEU A 93 25.59 -9.56 -29.60
N LEU A 94 26.15 -10.61 -30.19
CA LEU A 94 25.77 -12.01 -29.89
C LEU A 94 26.03 -12.44 -28.44
N GLN A 95 26.88 -11.74 -27.69
CA GLN A 95 27.18 -12.03 -26.28
C GLN A 95 26.36 -11.18 -25.30
N LEU A 96 25.51 -10.27 -25.80
CA LEU A 96 24.73 -9.37 -24.96
C LEU A 96 23.66 -10.15 -24.20
N GLN A 97 23.73 -10.09 -22.87
CA GLN A 97 22.86 -10.80 -21.94
C GLN A 97 21.87 -9.86 -21.26
N SER A 98 22.25 -8.60 -21.04
CA SER A 98 21.43 -7.63 -20.34
C SER A 98 21.50 -6.28 -21.01
N LEU A 99 20.33 -5.77 -21.41
CA LEU A 99 20.14 -4.44 -21.98
C LEU A 99 19.09 -3.72 -21.13
N GLN A 100 19.52 -2.71 -20.38
CA GLN A 100 18.67 -2.01 -19.41
C GLN A 100 18.68 -0.51 -19.67
N PHE A 101 17.63 0.00 -20.30
CA PHE A 101 17.46 1.40 -20.71
C PHE A 101 16.18 2.05 -20.14
N SER A 102 15.54 1.42 -19.16
CA SER A 102 14.33 1.98 -18.53
C SER A 102 14.55 3.34 -17.87
N GLY A 103 13.51 4.17 -17.81
CA GLY A 103 13.55 5.51 -17.23
C GLY A 103 14.43 6.45 -18.04
N ASN A 104 14.09 6.60 -19.33
CA ASN A 104 14.75 7.52 -20.26
C ASN A 104 13.68 8.15 -21.18
N ASN A 105 14.11 8.98 -22.13
CA ASN A 105 13.26 9.63 -23.13
C ASN A 105 13.33 8.97 -24.53
N LEU A 106 13.59 7.66 -24.60
CA LEU A 106 13.78 6.95 -25.87
C LEU A 106 12.48 6.87 -26.69
N THR A 107 12.60 7.01 -28.00
CA THR A 107 11.51 7.08 -28.98
C THR A 107 11.67 6.04 -30.09
N GLY A 108 10.67 5.93 -30.96
CA GLY A 108 10.67 5.00 -32.08
C GLY A 108 10.27 3.59 -31.66
N GLU A 109 10.56 2.61 -32.52
CA GLU A 109 10.17 1.22 -32.33
C GLU A 109 11.28 0.37 -31.69
N ILE A 110 10.87 -0.68 -30.96
CA ILE A 110 11.79 -1.72 -30.51
C ILE A 110 12.28 -2.49 -31.74
N GLN A 111 13.59 -2.42 -32.00
CA GLN A 111 14.19 -2.95 -33.21
C GLN A 111 14.11 -4.49 -33.25
N THR A 112 13.67 -5.05 -34.38
CA THR A 112 13.58 -6.51 -34.59
C THR A 112 14.92 -7.23 -34.39
N SER A 113 16.05 -6.54 -34.61
CA SER A 113 17.38 -7.08 -34.38
C SER A 113 17.66 -7.39 -32.90
N LEU A 114 17.05 -6.68 -31.96
CA LEU A 114 17.22 -6.95 -30.51
C LEU A 114 16.54 -8.25 -30.09
N VAL A 115 15.46 -8.61 -30.78
CA VAL A 115 14.67 -9.81 -30.52
C VAL A 115 15.02 -10.98 -31.44
N ASN A 116 16.00 -10.81 -32.33
CA ASN A 116 16.40 -11.81 -33.33
C ASN A 116 17.86 -12.24 -33.11
N ARG A 117 18.08 -13.54 -32.86
CA ARG A 117 19.42 -14.14 -32.59
C ARG A 117 20.16 -13.54 -31.39
N SER A 118 19.44 -13.14 -30.33
CA SER A 118 20.07 -12.57 -29.14
C SER A 118 20.27 -13.61 -28.03
N SER A 119 21.33 -13.42 -27.25
CA SER A 119 21.60 -14.15 -26.00
C SER A 119 20.99 -13.43 -24.79
N LEU A 120 20.03 -12.54 -25.03
CA LEU A 120 19.46 -11.68 -24.01
C LEU A 120 18.72 -12.52 -22.97
N THR A 121 18.99 -12.20 -21.72
CA THR A 121 18.33 -12.69 -20.52
C THR A 121 17.44 -11.61 -19.91
N ILE A 122 17.83 -10.34 -20.05
CA ILE A 122 17.10 -9.16 -19.57
C ILE A 122 17.02 -8.14 -20.68
N LEU A 123 15.80 -7.75 -21.04
CA LEU A 123 15.50 -6.59 -21.87
C LEU A 123 14.56 -5.66 -21.09
N SER A 124 15.10 -4.55 -20.60
CA SER A 124 14.37 -3.56 -19.80
C SER A 124 14.34 -2.22 -20.53
N LEU A 125 13.17 -1.82 -20.99
CA LEU A 125 12.89 -0.59 -21.72
C LEU A 125 11.68 0.18 -21.14
N SER A 126 11.18 -0.21 -19.96
CA SER A 126 10.07 0.46 -19.29
C SER A 126 10.30 1.97 -19.09
N ASP A 127 9.24 2.76 -18.93
CA ASP A 127 9.31 4.20 -18.67
C ASP A 127 10.15 4.93 -19.73
N ASN A 128 9.60 4.95 -20.95
CA ASN A 128 10.15 5.60 -22.14
C ASN A 128 9.01 6.11 -23.04
N LYS A 129 9.33 6.62 -24.23
CA LYS A 129 8.38 7.11 -25.23
C LYS A 129 8.36 6.19 -26.47
N LEU A 130 8.57 4.89 -26.29
CA LEU A 130 8.58 3.91 -27.37
C LEU A 130 7.17 3.75 -27.95
N VAL A 131 7.11 3.54 -29.26
CA VAL A 131 5.88 3.46 -30.05
C VAL A 131 5.90 2.21 -30.95
N ARG A 132 4.83 2.00 -31.72
CA ARG A 132 4.65 0.86 -32.63
C ARG A 132 4.52 -0.46 -31.87
N ASN A 133 4.61 -1.56 -32.60
CA ASN A 133 4.26 -2.87 -32.10
C ASN A 133 5.47 -3.60 -31.52
N ILE A 134 5.19 -4.59 -30.68
CA ILE A 134 6.20 -5.54 -30.24
C ILE A 134 6.75 -6.26 -31.48
N PRO A 135 8.08 -6.26 -31.69
CA PRO A 135 8.67 -6.80 -32.91
C PRO A 135 8.42 -8.30 -33.04
N LYS A 136 8.00 -8.73 -34.24
CA LYS A 136 7.84 -10.15 -34.59
C LYS A 136 9.22 -10.82 -34.67
N GLY A 137 9.66 -11.39 -33.54
CA GLY A 137 10.87 -12.20 -33.49
C GLY A 137 10.68 -13.53 -34.19
N LYS A 138 11.78 -14.19 -34.58
CA LYS A 138 11.76 -15.57 -35.12
C LYS A 138 11.63 -16.65 -34.04
N GLY A 139 11.14 -16.33 -32.83
CA GLY A 139 11.00 -17.30 -31.73
C GLY A 139 12.32 -17.86 -31.17
N HIS A 140 13.42 -17.08 -31.23
CA HIS A 140 14.76 -17.54 -30.84
C HIS A 140 15.25 -17.01 -29.48
N LEU A 141 14.41 -16.32 -28.71
CA LEU A 141 14.77 -15.75 -27.41
C LEU A 141 14.79 -16.80 -26.28
N LYS A 142 15.44 -17.93 -26.52
CA LYS A 142 15.44 -19.10 -25.62
C LYS A 142 16.06 -18.85 -24.23
N SER A 143 16.69 -17.70 -24.04
CA SER A 143 17.33 -17.32 -22.78
C SER A 143 16.67 -16.12 -22.11
N LEU A 144 15.67 -15.50 -22.74
CA LEU A 144 15.04 -14.29 -22.19
C LEU A 144 14.21 -14.65 -20.98
N SER A 145 14.53 -14.04 -19.85
CA SER A 145 13.90 -14.26 -18.56
C SER A 145 13.05 -13.06 -18.13
N PHE A 146 13.54 -11.85 -18.40
CA PHE A 146 12.86 -10.60 -18.07
C PHE A 146 12.61 -9.77 -19.31
N PHE A 147 11.34 -9.48 -19.60
CA PHE A 147 10.94 -8.57 -20.67
C PHE A 147 10.06 -7.47 -20.11
N LEU A 148 10.64 -6.28 -19.92
CA LEU A 148 10.02 -5.17 -19.22
C LEU A 148 9.93 -3.98 -20.18
N ILE A 149 8.72 -3.61 -20.59
CA ILE A 149 8.42 -2.49 -21.51
C ILE A 149 7.27 -1.62 -20.99
N SER A 150 6.94 -1.69 -19.70
CA SER A 150 5.86 -0.93 -19.09
C SER A 150 6.00 0.58 -19.28
N VAL A 151 4.91 1.35 -19.18
CA VAL A 151 4.93 2.81 -19.25
C VAL A 151 5.57 3.30 -20.57
N ASN A 152 4.91 2.97 -21.68
CA ASN A 152 5.30 3.37 -23.03
C ASN A 152 4.04 3.65 -23.88
N LYS A 153 4.20 3.85 -25.20
CA LYS A 153 3.10 4.03 -26.16
C LYS A 153 3.09 2.90 -27.19
N ILE A 154 3.42 1.68 -26.76
CA ILE A 154 3.50 0.50 -27.63
C ILE A 154 2.08 0.02 -27.92
N SER A 155 1.79 -0.28 -29.19
CA SER A 155 0.44 -0.59 -29.69
C SER A 155 0.37 -1.96 -30.38
N GLY A 156 -0.84 -2.40 -30.73
CA GLY A 156 -1.06 -3.62 -31.51
C GLY A 156 -1.00 -4.90 -30.66
N THR A 157 -0.99 -6.05 -31.32
CA THR A 157 -1.16 -7.35 -30.65
C THR A 157 0.15 -8.03 -30.24
N LEU A 158 0.05 -8.96 -29.27
CA LEU A 158 1.14 -9.88 -28.96
C LEU A 158 1.45 -10.76 -30.19
N PRO A 159 2.69 -10.77 -30.71
CA PRO A 159 3.05 -11.59 -31.86
C PRO A 159 3.08 -13.08 -31.48
N SER A 160 2.63 -13.97 -32.36
CA SER A 160 2.54 -15.42 -32.05
C SER A 160 3.86 -16.06 -31.61
N SER A 161 5.01 -15.51 -32.05
CA SER A 161 6.34 -15.98 -31.62
C SER A 161 6.65 -15.69 -30.15
N PHE A 162 5.87 -14.85 -29.48
CA PHE A 162 5.95 -14.57 -28.06
C PHE A 162 5.62 -15.80 -27.20
N TYR A 163 4.60 -16.56 -27.61
CA TYR A 163 4.18 -17.80 -26.95
C TYR A 163 5.18 -18.96 -27.12
N ASN A 164 6.32 -18.74 -27.76
CA ASN A 164 7.40 -19.73 -27.87
C ASN A 164 8.59 -19.44 -26.95
N ILE A 165 8.50 -18.43 -26.07
CA ILE A 165 9.60 -18.00 -25.21
C ILE A 165 9.48 -18.65 -23.82
N SER A 166 9.67 -19.98 -23.76
CA SER A 166 9.49 -20.78 -22.54
C SER A 166 10.43 -20.42 -21.38
N SER A 167 11.46 -19.61 -21.62
CA SER A 167 12.42 -19.14 -20.60
C SER A 167 11.94 -17.94 -19.79
N LEU A 168 10.80 -17.32 -20.15
CA LEU A 168 10.30 -16.12 -19.47
C LEU A 168 9.88 -16.40 -18.03
N HIS A 169 10.34 -15.54 -17.12
CA HIS A 169 9.98 -15.52 -15.71
C HIS A 169 9.13 -14.29 -15.37
N THR A 170 9.50 -13.13 -15.90
CA THR A 170 8.80 -11.87 -15.63
C THR A 170 8.53 -11.14 -16.93
N ILE A 171 7.27 -10.79 -17.11
CA ILE A 171 6.79 -10.01 -18.25
C ILE A 171 6.04 -8.81 -17.69
N SER A 172 6.48 -7.61 -18.06
CA SER A 172 5.91 -6.37 -17.57
C SER A 172 5.63 -5.44 -18.73
N PHE A 173 4.38 -5.48 -19.20
CA PHE A 173 3.88 -4.74 -20.36
C PHE A 173 2.82 -3.69 -19.95
N SER A 174 2.59 -3.51 -18.64
CA SER A 174 1.58 -2.58 -18.12
C SER A 174 1.74 -1.14 -18.63
N GLU A 175 0.66 -0.37 -18.69
CA GLU A 175 0.64 1.02 -19.13
C GLU A 175 1.15 1.19 -20.58
N ASN A 176 0.42 0.58 -21.51
CA ASN A 176 0.66 0.67 -22.95
C ASN A 176 -0.67 0.74 -23.72
N GLN A 177 -0.63 0.62 -25.05
CA GLN A 177 -1.78 0.60 -25.95
C GLN A 177 -1.92 -0.77 -26.63
N LEU A 178 -1.49 -1.85 -25.96
CA LEU A 178 -1.54 -3.20 -26.53
C LEU A 178 -2.97 -3.70 -26.57
N GLU A 179 -3.31 -4.42 -27.64
CA GLU A 179 -4.67 -4.88 -27.92
C GLU A 179 -4.71 -6.37 -28.28
N GLY A 180 -5.92 -6.88 -28.50
CA GLY A 180 -6.17 -8.25 -28.94
C GLY A 180 -6.52 -9.18 -27.77
N THR A 181 -6.43 -10.49 -28.01
CA THR A 181 -6.83 -11.52 -27.05
C THR A 181 -5.62 -12.29 -26.52
N LEU A 182 -5.72 -12.77 -25.29
CA LEU A 182 -4.74 -13.65 -24.68
C LEU A 182 -5.09 -15.12 -24.97
N SER A 183 -4.08 -15.95 -25.30
CA SER A 183 -4.27 -17.38 -25.53
C SER A 183 -3.05 -18.19 -25.08
N ASP A 184 -3.28 -19.43 -24.65
CA ASP A 184 -2.24 -20.45 -24.38
C ASP A 184 -1.12 -20.07 -23.39
N ILE A 185 -1.30 -19.09 -22.50
CA ILE A 185 -0.23 -18.55 -21.64
C ILE A 185 0.44 -19.63 -20.77
N GLY A 186 -0.31 -20.38 -19.96
CA GLY A 186 0.32 -21.29 -19.00
C GLY A 186 0.89 -22.57 -19.62
N LEU A 187 0.53 -22.90 -20.86
CA LEU A 187 1.18 -23.97 -21.63
C LEU A 187 2.43 -23.45 -22.36
N ALA A 188 2.35 -22.24 -22.92
CA ALA A 188 3.42 -21.59 -23.65
C ALA A 188 4.58 -21.12 -22.76
N LEU A 189 4.27 -20.63 -21.56
CA LEU A 189 5.19 -19.93 -20.66
C LEU A 189 5.25 -20.63 -19.28
N PRO A 190 5.79 -21.86 -19.21
CA PRO A 190 5.69 -22.69 -18.00
C PRO A 190 6.53 -22.20 -16.80
N ASN A 191 7.48 -21.29 -17.02
CA ASN A 191 8.36 -20.74 -15.98
C ASN A 191 7.94 -19.33 -15.51
N LEU A 192 6.77 -18.88 -15.95
CA LEU A 192 6.29 -17.53 -15.68
C LEU A 192 5.93 -17.36 -14.20
N LYS A 193 6.45 -16.30 -13.60
CA LYS A 193 6.24 -15.89 -12.19
C LYS A 193 5.46 -14.59 -12.07
N SER A 194 5.68 -13.66 -13.00
CA SER A 194 4.99 -12.37 -12.96
C SER A 194 4.47 -12.04 -14.35
N PHE A 195 3.16 -11.82 -14.43
CA PHE A 195 2.46 -11.44 -15.64
C PHE A 195 1.73 -10.11 -15.38
N LEU A 196 2.38 -9.00 -15.76
CA LEU A 196 1.91 -7.64 -15.50
C LEU A 196 1.50 -6.99 -16.83
N PHE A 197 0.20 -6.92 -17.05
CA PHE A 197 -0.43 -6.49 -18.30
C PHE A 197 -1.47 -5.38 -18.08
N GLY A 198 -1.56 -4.84 -16.86
CA GLY A 198 -2.53 -3.82 -16.52
C GLY A 198 -2.46 -2.55 -17.38
N ILE A 199 -3.53 -1.77 -17.45
CA ILE A 199 -3.58 -0.48 -18.16
C ILE A 199 -3.22 -0.66 -19.66
N ASN A 200 -4.05 -1.42 -20.37
CA ASN A 200 -3.90 -1.72 -21.80
C ASN A 200 -5.29 -1.81 -22.47
N GLN A 201 -5.36 -2.38 -23.68
CA GLN A 201 -6.58 -2.53 -24.47
C GLN A 201 -6.85 -4.01 -24.81
N PHE A 202 -6.40 -4.94 -23.98
CA PHE A 202 -6.68 -6.36 -24.18
C PHE A 202 -8.17 -6.65 -24.00
N SER A 203 -8.71 -7.56 -24.80
CA SER A 203 -10.11 -7.94 -24.79
C SER A 203 -10.28 -9.45 -24.90
N GLY A 204 -11.53 -9.92 -24.87
CA GLY A 204 -11.84 -11.35 -24.88
C GLY A 204 -11.74 -11.98 -23.49
N PRO A 205 -11.90 -13.31 -23.39
CA PRO A 205 -11.84 -14.00 -22.11
C PRO A 205 -10.42 -14.13 -21.58
N ILE A 206 -10.29 -14.18 -20.25
CA ILE A 206 -9.06 -14.67 -19.60
C ILE A 206 -8.93 -16.16 -19.95
N PRO A 207 -7.83 -16.60 -20.58
CA PRO A 207 -7.72 -17.98 -21.06
C PRO A 207 -7.54 -18.95 -19.88
N ASP A 208 -8.32 -20.04 -19.86
CA ASP A 208 -8.22 -21.08 -18.83
C ASP A 208 -6.80 -21.65 -18.67
N SER A 209 -6.04 -21.69 -19.78
CA SER A 209 -4.65 -22.13 -19.80
C SER A 209 -3.73 -21.31 -18.90
N LEU A 210 -4.12 -20.09 -18.49
CA LEU A 210 -3.40 -19.30 -17.50
C LEU A 210 -3.26 -20.06 -16.17
N CYS A 211 -4.26 -20.86 -15.80
CA CYS A 211 -4.26 -21.68 -14.59
C CYS A 211 -3.19 -22.79 -14.61
N ASN A 212 -2.58 -23.07 -15.76
CA ASN A 212 -1.49 -24.03 -15.90
C ASN A 212 -0.11 -23.44 -15.58
N ALA A 213 0.00 -22.11 -15.39
CA ALA A 213 1.24 -21.44 -15.05
C ALA A 213 1.59 -21.66 -13.57
N SER A 214 1.96 -22.90 -13.20
CA SER A 214 2.13 -23.34 -11.80
C SER A 214 3.13 -22.52 -10.94
N GLN A 215 4.01 -21.72 -11.55
CA GLN A 215 4.96 -20.86 -10.85
C GLN A 215 4.49 -19.41 -10.74
N LEU A 216 3.28 -19.08 -11.21
CA LEU A 216 2.76 -17.73 -11.25
C LEU A 216 2.52 -17.20 -9.83
N GLN A 217 3.08 -16.04 -9.55
CA GLN A 217 3.09 -15.36 -8.26
C GLN A 217 2.31 -14.05 -8.30
N ILE A 218 2.45 -13.31 -9.41
CA ILE A 218 1.78 -12.04 -9.64
C ILE A 218 1.03 -12.12 -10.97
N LEU A 219 -0.27 -11.85 -10.91
CA LEU A 219 -1.14 -11.71 -12.05
C LEU A 219 -1.83 -10.34 -11.98
N ASP A 220 -1.45 -9.45 -12.89
CA ASP A 220 -2.08 -8.15 -13.07
C ASP A 220 -2.61 -8.04 -14.51
N LEU A 221 -3.94 -7.98 -14.62
CA LEU A 221 -4.70 -7.75 -15.85
C LEU A 221 -5.61 -6.52 -15.72
N GLY A 222 -5.38 -5.67 -14.72
CA GLY A 222 -6.27 -4.55 -14.39
C GLY A 222 -6.40 -3.54 -15.53
N GLU A 223 -7.45 -2.70 -15.54
CA GLU A 223 -7.62 -1.61 -16.51
C GLU A 223 -7.46 -2.07 -17.97
N ASN A 224 -8.29 -3.03 -18.37
CA ASN A 224 -8.36 -3.62 -19.72
C ASN A 224 -9.84 -3.81 -20.12
N TYR A 225 -10.10 -4.50 -21.25
CA TYR A 225 -11.45 -4.81 -21.75
C TYR A 225 -11.73 -6.32 -21.72
N PHE A 226 -11.17 -7.07 -20.76
CA PHE A 226 -11.43 -8.50 -20.63
C PHE A 226 -12.90 -8.76 -20.30
N LEU A 227 -13.47 -9.81 -20.88
CA LEU A 227 -14.91 -10.13 -20.81
C LEU A 227 -15.15 -11.58 -20.44
N GLY A 228 -16.35 -11.89 -19.95
CA GLY A 228 -16.71 -13.25 -19.53
C GLY A 228 -16.22 -13.58 -18.12
N SER A 229 -16.24 -14.87 -17.76
CA SER A 229 -15.90 -15.31 -16.40
C SER A 229 -14.40 -15.46 -16.18
N VAL A 230 -13.97 -15.22 -14.94
CA VAL A 230 -12.65 -15.65 -14.47
C VAL A 230 -12.59 -17.19 -14.46
N PRO A 231 -11.51 -17.81 -14.95
CA PRO A 231 -11.35 -19.26 -14.95
C PRO A 231 -11.58 -19.88 -13.57
N THR A 232 -12.45 -20.88 -13.49
CA THR A 232 -12.82 -21.53 -12.21
C THR A 232 -11.68 -22.33 -11.58
N ASN A 233 -10.60 -22.56 -12.32
CA ASN A 233 -9.41 -23.28 -11.87
C ASN A 233 -8.26 -22.35 -11.46
N LEU A 234 -8.51 -21.04 -11.29
CA LEU A 234 -7.47 -20.07 -10.94
C LEU A 234 -6.77 -20.42 -9.60
N GLY A 235 -7.48 -21.11 -8.72
CA GLY A 235 -6.97 -21.77 -7.51
C GLY A 235 -5.83 -22.76 -7.69
N ASN A 236 -5.56 -23.23 -8.91
CA ASN A 236 -4.45 -24.15 -9.21
C ASN A 236 -3.08 -23.47 -9.25
N LEU A 237 -3.01 -22.18 -8.89
CA LEU A 237 -1.78 -21.39 -8.83
C LEU A 237 -1.27 -21.35 -7.38
N PRO A 238 -0.40 -22.29 -6.95
CA PRO A 238 -0.05 -22.47 -5.53
C PRO A 238 0.80 -21.33 -4.97
N ASP A 239 1.49 -20.59 -5.84
CA ASP A 239 2.42 -19.52 -5.48
C ASP A 239 1.82 -18.12 -5.66
N LEU A 240 0.56 -18.00 -6.09
CA LEU A 240 -0.10 -16.72 -6.35
C LEU A 240 -0.28 -15.95 -5.04
N TYR A 241 0.29 -14.76 -4.98
CA TYR A 241 0.14 -13.85 -3.84
C TYR A 241 -0.50 -12.51 -4.20
N TRP A 242 -0.45 -12.12 -5.48
CA TRP A 242 -1.08 -10.89 -5.97
C TRP A 242 -1.94 -11.21 -7.20
N LEU A 243 -3.25 -10.96 -7.07
CA LEU A 243 -4.23 -11.00 -8.15
C LEU A 243 -4.90 -9.63 -8.34
N ALA A 244 -4.66 -8.97 -9.48
CA ALA A 244 -5.36 -7.74 -9.86
C ALA A 244 -6.07 -7.93 -11.20
N LEU A 245 -7.40 -7.84 -11.17
CA LEU A 245 -8.28 -7.95 -12.34
C LEU A 245 -9.23 -6.75 -12.45
N SER A 246 -8.95 -5.67 -11.71
CA SER A 246 -9.82 -4.51 -11.62
C SER A 246 -10.04 -3.80 -12.95
N ASP A 247 -11.11 -3.02 -13.06
CA ASP A 247 -11.43 -2.20 -14.23
C ASP A 247 -11.40 -2.98 -15.55
N ASN A 248 -12.32 -3.94 -15.64
CA ASN A 248 -12.53 -4.79 -16.81
C ASN A 248 -14.04 -5.04 -17.00
N ASP A 249 -14.40 -5.75 -18.07
CA ASP A 249 -15.78 -6.20 -18.35
C ASP A 249 -16.02 -7.66 -17.88
N LEU A 250 -15.28 -8.14 -16.87
CA LEU A 250 -15.40 -9.52 -16.39
C LEU A 250 -16.71 -9.73 -15.64
N GLY A 251 -17.40 -10.83 -15.89
CA GLY A 251 -18.68 -11.12 -15.27
C GLY A 251 -18.92 -12.59 -15.00
N GLY A 252 -20.19 -12.98 -14.90
CA GLY A 252 -20.57 -14.37 -14.62
C GLY A 252 -20.44 -14.76 -13.14
N SER A 253 -20.61 -16.06 -12.87
CA SER A 253 -20.66 -16.62 -11.53
C SER A 253 -19.30 -16.50 -10.82
N PRO A 254 -19.26 -16.11 -9.53
CA PRO A 254 -18.02 -15.99 -8.77
C PRO A 254 -17.47 -17.35 -8.29
N ASP A 255 -17.80 -18.45 -8.97
CA ASP A 255 -17.39 -19.81 -8.59
C ASP A 255 -15.86 -19.95 -8.51
N PHE A 256 -15.11 -19.15 -9.27
CA PHE A 256 -13.65 -19.12 -9.21
C PHE A 256 -13.10 -18.75 -7.82
N LEU A 257 -13.83 -17.98 -7.01
CA LEU A 257 -13.40 -17.61 -5.67
C LEU A 257 -13.28 -18.81 -4.75
N THR A 258 -14.11 -19.84 -4.95
CA THR A 258 -13.98 -21.10 -4.19
C THR A 258 -12.63 -21.76 -4.48
N SER A 259 -12.16 -21.71 -5.72
CA SER A 259 -10.84 -22.23 -6.09
C SER A 259 -9.71 -21.43 -5.46
N LEU A 260 -9.85 -20.10 -5.29
CA LEU A 260 -8.83 -19.25 -4.69
C LEU A 260 -8.53 -19.60 -3.23
N THR A 261 -9.41 -20.33 -2.53
CA THR A 261 -9.10 -20.89 -1.21
C THR A 261 -7.89 -21.85 -1.22
N ASN A 262 -7.57 -22.43 -2.39
CA ASN A 262 -6.36 -23.24 -2.59
C ASN A 262 -5.08 -22.39 -2.75
N CYS A 263 -5.20 -21.11 -3.08
CA CYS A 263 -4.08 -20.17 -3.19
C CYS A 263 -3.68 -19.68 -1.78
N SER A 264 -3.05 -20.55 -1.00
CA SER A 264 -2.68 -20.27 0.41
C SER A 264 -1.75 -19.07 0.65
N LYS A 265 -1.14 -18.51 -0.42
CA LYS A 265 -0.26 -17.33 -0.36
C LYS A 265 -0.93 -16.05 -0.83
N LEU A 266 -2.21 -16.08 -1.19
CA LEU A 266 -2.92 -14.91 -1.71
C LEU A 266 -3.02 -13.82 -0.63
N GLU A 267 -2.35 -12.69 -0.86
CA GLU A 267 -2.28 -11.55 0.06
C GLU A 267 -3.06 -10.36 -0.50
N ILE A 268 -2.91 -10.10 -1.81
CA ILE A 268 -3.50 -8.96 -2.50
C ILE A 268 -4.48 -9.49 -3.55
N MET A 269 -5.73 -9.07 -3.45
CA MET A 269 -6.78 -9.38 -4.43
C MET A 269 -7.59 -8.13 -4.74
N ASP A 270 -7.54 -7.68 -5.99
CA ASP A 270 -8.35 -6.58 -6.51
C ASP A 270 -9.21 -7.09 -7.68
N LEU A 271 -10.52 -7.01 -7.50
CA LEU A 271 -11.55 -7.40 -8.46
C LEU A 271 -12.51 -6.24 -8.76
N SER A 272 -12.19 -5.03 -8.30
CA SER A 272 -13.06 -3.85 -8.39
C SER A 272 -13.41 -3.50 -9.84
N THR A 273 -14.48 -2.72 -10.05
CA THR A 273 -14.84 -2.21 -11.38
C THR A 273 -14.99 -3.33 -12.44
N ASN A 274 -15.83 -4.33 -12.15
CA ASN A 274 -16.17 -5.43 -13.05
C ASN A 274 -17.70 -5.69 -13.05
N GLN A 275 -18.15 -6.68 -13.83
CA GLN A 275 -19.54 -7.10 -14.02
C GLN A 275 -19.89 -8.45 -13.34
N PHE A 276 -19.18 -8.83 -12.27
CA PHE A 276 -19.41 -10.11 -11.56
C PHE A 276 -20.83 -10.21 -10.98
N GLY A 277 -21.45 -11.39 -11.09
CA GLY A 277 -22.77 -11.66 -10.53
C GLY A 277 -22.89 -13.06 -9.95
N GLY A 278 -23.20 -13.19 -8.66
CA GLY A 278 -23.45 -14.48 -7.99
C GLY A 278 -23.10 -14.48 -6.50
N ASN A 279 -23.02 -15.68 -5.88
CA ASN A 279 -23.18 -15.90 -4.43
C ASN A 279 -21.84 -16.11 -3.67
N LEU A 280 -21.41 -15.12 -2.88
CA LEU A 280 -20.11 -14.99 -2.16
C LEU A 280 -20.20 -15.33 -0.65
N VAL A 281 -20.59 -16.55 -0.29
CA VAL A 281 -20.97 -16.90 1.11
C VAL A 281 -19.85 -16.81 2.17
N ASN A 282 -18.56 -16.75 1.80
CA ASN A 282 -17.41 -16.74 2.74
C ASN A 282 -16.55 -15.45 2.66
N LEU A 283 -17.15 -14.36 2.21
CA LEU A 283 -16.44 -13.10 2.02
C LEU A 283 -16.40 -12.32 3.34
N ILE A 284 -15.21 -12.00 3.85
CA ILE A 284 -15.02 -11.28 5.13
C ILE A 284 -15.06 -9.76 4.96
N ALA A 285 -14.51 -9.24 3.87
CA ALA A 285 -14.52 -7.82 3.57
C ALA A 285 -14.80 -7.61 2.07
N LEU A 286 -15.63 -6.62 1.76
CA LEU A 286 -15.96 -6.23 0.39
C LEU A 286 -15.88 -4.70 0.26
N GLY A 287 -14.87 -4.23 -0.44
CA GLY A 287 -14.73 -2.83 -0.87
C GLY A 287 -15.20 -2.66 -2.31
N MET A 288 -16.13 -1.73 -2.53
CA MET A 288 -16.62 -1.27 -3.82
C MET A 288 -16.72 0.27 -3.84
N GLU A 289 -15.89 0.95 -3.04
CA GLU A 289 -15.92 2.40 -2.83
C GLU A 289 -15.56 3.18 -4.10
N TYR A 290 -16.01 4.44 -4.21
CA TYR A 290 -15.65 5.41 -5.24
C TYR A 290 -15.78 4.92 -6.69
N ASN A 291 -16.91 4.27 -6.98
CA ASN A 291 -17.23 3.72 -8.29
C ASN A 291 -18.39 4.48 -8.98
N LEU A 292 -18.82 4.02 -10.16
CA LEU A 292 -19.97 4.58 -10.89
C LEU A 292 -21.23 3.70 -10.80
N PHE A 293 -21.32 2.79 -9.82
CA PHE A 293 -22.43 1.83 -9.71
C PHE A 293 -23.77 2.57 -9.60
N LYS A 294 -24.74 2.13 -10.43
CA LYS A 294 -26.11 2.69 -10.50
C LYS A 294 -27.13 1.59 -10.23
N GLY A 295 -28.33 2.00 -9.86
CA GLY A 295 -29.42 1.07 -9.54
C GLY A 295 -29.50 0.79 -8.05
N LEU A 296 -30.30 -0.21 -7.68
CA LEU A 296 -30.57 -0.56 -6.29
C LEU A 296 -29.41 -1.34 -5.68
N ILE A 297 -29.22 -1.24 -4.37
CA ILE A 297 -28.32 -2.13 -3.64
C ILE A 297 -28.84 -3.58 -3.80
N PRO A 298 -28.03 -4.52 -4.31
CA PRO A 298 -28.47 -5.89 -4.54
C PRO A 298 -28.81 -6.63 -3.22
N THR A 299 -29.96 -7.31 -3.17
CA THR A 299 -30.34 -8.14 -2.01
C THR A 299 -29.42 -9.35 -1.82
N ILE A 300 -28.64 -9.73 -2.84
CA ILE A 300 -27.72 -10.87 -2.82
C ILE A 300 -26.66 -10.77 -1.72
N PHE A 301 -26.36 -9.56 -1.22
CA PHE A 301 -25.46 -9.34 -0.09
C PHE A 301 -25.90 -10.11 1.16
N GLU A 302 -27.20 -10.40 1.30
CA GLU A 302 -27.72 -11.22 2.41
C GLU A 302 -27.08 -12.61 2.52
N LYS A 303 -26.49 -13.11 1.43
CA LYS A 303 -25.90 -14.44 1.42
C LYS A 303 -24.47 -14.46 1.94
N PHE A 304 -23.84 -13.30 2.16
CA PHE A 304 -22.44 -13.20 2.58
C PHE A 304 -22.35 -13.27 4.11
N GLN A 305 -22.69 -14.41 4.68
CA GLN A 305 -22.93 -14.56 6.13
C GLN A 305 -21.68 -14.35 7.00
N GLU A 306 -20.48 -14.43 6.41
CA GLU A 306 -19.21 -14.17 7.09
C GLU A 306 -18.70 -12.72 6.92
N ILE A 307 -19.45 -11.86 6.24
CA ILE A 307 -19.01 -10.49 5.93
C ILE A 307 -19.00 -9.61 7.17
N GLN A 308 -17.87 -8.96 7.35
CA GLN A 308 -17.52 -8.12 8.49
C GLN A 308 -17.41 -6.65 8.08
N LEU A 309 -16.92 -6.39 6.86
CA LEU A 309 -16.82 -5.05 6.28
C LEU A 309 -17.50 -5.03 4.91
N LEU A 310 -18.42 -4.09 4.71
CA LEU A 310 -19.06 -3.82 3.42
C LEU A 310 -19.01 -2.31 3.14
N ALA A 311 -18.23 -1.91 2.15
CA ALA A 311 -18.07 -0.51 1.80
C ALA A 311 -18.46 -0.28 0.34
N LEU A 312 -19.49 0.53 0.13
CA LEU A 312 -20.09 0.88 -1.17
C LEU A 312 -20.12 2.40 -1.38
N ASN A 313 -19.42 3.17 -0.55
CA ASN A 313 -19.47 4.62 -0.58
C ASN A 313 -18.94 5.22 -1.89
N GLY A 314 -19.27 6.47 -2.21
CA GLY A 314 -18.75 7.17 -3.38
C GLY A 314 -19.32 6.69 -4.72
N ASN A 315 -20.55 6.17 -4.72
CA ASN A 315 -21.20 5.58 -5.89
C ASN A 315 -22.45 6.38 -6.36
N ARG A 316 -23.22 5.84 -7.32
CA ARG A 316 -24.48 6.43 -7.81
C ARG A 316 -25.69 5.51 -7.53
N LEU A 317 -25.64 4.75 -6.45
CA LEU A 317 -26.70 3.82 -6.06
C LEU A 317 -27.97 4.59 -5.67
N LEU A 318 -29.11 4.07 -6.05
CA LEU A 318 -30.45 4.68 -5.93
C LEU A 318 -31.38 3.76 -5.13
N GLY A 319 -32.50 4.30 -4.66
CA GLY A 319 -33.53 3.54 -3.95
C GLY A 319 -33.19 3.25 -2.49
N GLU A 320 -33.99 2.41 -1.86
CA GLU A 320 -33.89 2.09 -0.43
C GLU A 320 -32.78 1.08 -0.12
N ILE A 321 -32.24 1.17 1.10
CA ILE A 321 -31.33 0.16 1.63
C ILE A 321 -32.13 -1.13 1.87
N PRO A 322 -31.74 -2.29 1.30
CA PRO A 322 -32.47 -3.53 1.50
C PRO A 322 -32.46 -3.97 2.97
N THR A 323 -33.63 -4.38 3.47
CA THR A 323 -33.76 -4.96 4.83
C THR A 323 -32.89 -6.20 5.03
N SER A 324 -32.54 -6.89 3.93
CA SER A 324 -31.72 -8.09 3.94
C SER A 324 -30.27 -7.85 4.37
N ILE A 325 -29.77 -6.61 4.35
CA ILE A 325 -28.45 -6.25 4.92
C ILE A 325 -28.41 -6.50 6.42
N GLY A 326 -29.53 -6.30 7.12
CA GLY A 326 -29.61 -6.58 8.56
C GLY A 326 -29.48 -8.06 8.92
N ASN A 327 -29.52 -8.97 7.95
CA ASN A 327 -29.28 -10.41 8.17
C ASN A 327 -27.78 -10.76 8.19
N LEU A 328 -26.87 -9.80 7.97
CA LEU A 328 -25.42 -9.99 7.96
C LEU A 328 -24.86 -9.90 9.39
N THR A 329 -25.03 -10.98 10.17
CA THR A 329 -24.75 -10.98 11.61
C THR A 329 -23.29 -10.70 12.02
N GLN A 330 -22.32 -10.84 11.11
CA GLN A 330 -20.90 -10.58 11.37
C GLN A 330 -20.46 -9.16 10.98
N LEU A 331 -21.34 -8.37 10.37
CA LEU A 331 -21.01 -7.06 9.80
C LEU A 331 -20.76 -6.04 10.91
N PHE A 332 -19.51 -5.56 11.04
CA PHE A 332 -19.12 -4.51 11.98
C PHE A 332 -18.99 -3.14 11.32
N LEU A 333 -18.74 -3.07 10.00
CA LEU A 333 -18.62 -1.83 9.25
C LEU A 333 -19.44 -1.89 7.97
N LEU A 334 -20.39 -0.96 7.83
CA LEU A 334 -21.18 -0.74 6.63
C LEU A 334 -21.02 0.71 6.20
N ASP A 335 -20.29 0.95 5.10
CA ASP A 335 -20.11 2.29 4.54
C ASP A 335 -20.92 2.45 3.25
N LEU A 336 -21.89 3.36 3.25
CA LEU A 336 -22.79 3.64 2.13
C LEU A 336 -22.76 5.13 1.73
N ASP A 337 -21.81 5.91 2.28
CA ASP A 337 -21.68 7.36 2.08
C ASP A 337 -21.59 7.75 0.59
N GLU A 338 -21.87 9.00 0.25
CA GLU A 338 -21.67 9.56 -1.09
C GLU A 338 -22.41 8.79 -2.20
N ASN A 339 -23.60 8.27 -1.89
CA ASN A 339 -24.54 7.66 -2.83
C ASN A 339 -25.81 8.52 -3.03
N ARG A 340 -26.77 8.03 -3.83
CA ARG A 340 -28.08 8.67 -4.06
C ARG A 340 -29.24 7.85 -3.49
N LEU A 341 -28.99 7.18 -2.36
CA LEU A 341 -29.98 6.33 -1.67
C LEU A 341 -31.10 7.19 -1.08
N GLU A 342 -32.31 6.65 -1.09
CA GLU A 342 -33.53 7.30 -0.58
C GLU A 342 -34.28 6.37 0.39
N GLY A 343 -35.31 6.86 1.07
CA GLY A 343 -36.05 6.09 2.08
C GLY A 343 -35.39 6.05 3.45
N SER A 344 -35.87 5.14 4.31
CA SER A 344 -35.41 4.99 5.70
C SER A 344 -34.38 3.87 5.84
N ILE A 345 -33.44 4.01 6.78
CA ILE A 345 -32.55 2.92 7.18
C ILE A 345 -33.39 1.75 7.74
N PRO A 346 -33.25 0.51 7.23
CA PRO A 346 -33.97 -0.65 7.72
C PRO A 346 -33.76 -0.90 9.22
N PRO A 347 -34.84 -1.17 9.99
CA PRO A 347 -34.72 -1.54 11.41
C PRO A 347 -33.90 -2.82 11.65
N SER A 348 -33.79 -3.70 10.64
CA SER A 348 -32.95 -4.89 10.72
C SER A 348 -31.45 -4.56 10.81
N ILE A 349 -31.02 -3.39 10.34
CA ILE A 349 -29.65 -2.88 10.51
C ILE A 349 -29.46 -2.29 11.92
N GLU A 350 -30.54 -1.85 12.58
CA GLU A 350 -30.53 -1.43 13.99
C GLU A 350 -30.38 -2.61 14.97
N LEU A 351 -30.53 -3.86 14.51
CA LEU A 351 -30.46 -5.11 15.30
C LEU A 351 -29.12 -5.86 15.22
N LEU A 352 -28.16 -5.40 14.42
CA LEU A 352 -26.74 -5.75 14.63
C LEU A 352 -26.41 -5.40 16.09
N PRO A 353 -25.60 -6.15 16.85
CA PRO A 353 -25.46 -5.97 18.30
C PRO A 353 -24.88 -4.59 18.60
N ASN A 354 -25.79 -3.62 18.69
CA ASN A 354 -25.51 -2.21 18.64
C ASN A 354 -26.40 -1.61 19.71
N VAL A 355 -25.78 -1.30 20.85
CA VAL A 355 -26.48 -0.64 21.94
C VAL A 355 -26.80 0.77 21.46
N SER A 356 -28.02 0.97 20.94
CA SER A 356 -28.43 2.26 20.36
C SER A 356 -28.31 3.40 21.38
N TYR A 357 -28.04 4.62 20.91
CA TYR A 357 -28.01 5.81 21.78
C TYR A 357 -29.30 5.98 22.58
N LYS A 358 -30.45 5.65 21.97
CA LYS A 358 -31.76 5.67 22.63
C LYS A 358 -31.82 4.66 23.79
N MET A 359 -31.25 3.47 23.61
CA MET A 359 -31.13 2.46 24.67
C MET A 359 -30.19 2.91 25.78
N LEU A 360 -29.04 3.51 25.45
CA LEU A 360 -28.13 4.10 26.45
C LEU A 360 -28.80 5.24 27.23
N TYR A 361 -29.52 6.11 26.53
CA TYR A 361 -30.28 7.22 27.13
C TYR A 361 -31.36 6.68 28.07
N GLN A 362 -32.14 5.67 27.67
CA GLN A 362 -33.15 5.06 28.53
C GLN A 362 -32.54 4.31 29.71
N ALA A 363 -31.50 3.50 29.46
CA ALA A 363 -30.81 2.70 30.48
C ALA A 363 -30.17 3.57 31.57
N THR A 364 -29.67 4.74 31.19
CA THR A 364 -29.07 5.72 32.12
C THR A 364 -30.08 6.72 32.69
N ASN A 365 -31.37 6.56 32.38
CA ASN A 365 -32.46 7.48 32.75
C ASN A 365 -32.20 8.93 32.31
N GLY A 366 -31.91 9.09 31.02
CA GLY A 366 -31.55 10.34 30.37
C GLY A 366 -30.20 10.89 30.84
N PHE A 367 -29.21 10.02 31.09
CA PHE A 367 -27.93 10.40 31.69
C PHE A 367 -28.13 11.14 33.02
N SER A 368 -29.00 10.60 33.89
CA SER A 368 -29.33 11.24 35.16
C SER A 368 -28.08 11.40 36.04
N PRO A 369 -27.88 12.55 36.73
CA PRO A 369 -26.81 12.71 37.72
C PRO A 369 -26.85 11.67 38.84
N ARG A 370 -28.02 11.08 39.11
CA ARG A 370 -28.19 10.00 40.11
C ARG A 370 -27.54 8.69 39.68
N ASN A 371 -27.31 8.52 38.39
CA ASN A 371 -26.68 7.35 37.79
C ASN A 371 -25.21 7.63 37.42
N LEU A 372 -24.68 8.81 37.70
CA LEU A 372 -23.29 9.15 37.43
C LEU A 372 -22.37 8.42 38.43
N ILE A 373 -21.55 7.50 37.93
CA ILE A 373 -20.56 6.74 38.71
C ILE A 373 -19.29 7.56 38.89
N GLY A 374 -18.91 8.33 37.87
CA GLY A 374 -17.72 9.18 37.90
C GLY A 374 -17.72 10.17 36.74
N THR A 375 -17.15 11.33 36.97
CA THR A 375 -16.82 12.31 35.92
C THR A 375 -15.37 12.11 35.50
N GLY A 376 -14.99 12.42 34.27
CA GLY A 376 -13.59 12.46 33.82
C GLY A 376 -13.30 13.81 33.16
N SER A 377 -12.04 14.04 32.76
CA SER A 377 -11.65 15.24 32.02
C SER A 377 -12.33 15.36 30.64
N TYR A 378 -12.73 14.24 30.03
CA TYR A 378 -13.29 14.20 28.67
C TYR A 378 -14.48 13.22 28.54
N GLY A 379 -15.23 13.00 29.62
CA GLY A 379 -16.39 12.11 29.58
C GLY A 379 -17.09 11.91 30.92
N PHE A 380 -18.27 11.30 30.88
CA PHE A 380 -19.08 10.99 32.05
C PHE A 380 -19.35 9.49 32.08
N VAL A 381 -19.09 8.84 33.21
CA VAL A 381 -19.35 7.42 33.40
C VAL A 381 -20.70 7.25 34.09
N TYR A 382 -21.69 6.74 33.37
CA TYR A 382 -23.04 6.49 33.89
C TYR A 382 -23.30 5.00 34.13
N LYS A 383 -24.01 4.70 35.21
CA LYS A 383 -24.63 3.41 35.51
C LYS A 383 -25.91 3.29 34.71
N GLY A 384 -25.94 2.38 33.74
CA GLY A 384 -27.15 2.03 33.00
C GLY A 384 -27.65 0.63 33.34
N VAL A 385 -28.97 0.42 33.35
CA VAL A 385 -29.58 -0.92 33.38
C VAL A 385 -30.41 -1.09 32.12
N LEU A 386 -29.97 -1.97 31.22
CA LEU A 386 -30.74 -2.37 30.04
C LEU A 386 -31.88 -3.33 30.45
N HIS A 387 -32.98 -3.35 29.70
CA HIS A 387 -34.16 -4.14 30.06
C HIS A 387 -33.85 -5.66 30.14
N PRO A 388 -34.55 -6.43 31.01
CA PRO A 388 -34.14 -7.77 31.43
C PRO A 388 -33.99 -8.80 30.30
N GLU A 389 -34.77 -8.68 29.22
CA GLU A 389 -34.76 -9.63 28.10
C GLU A 389 -33.49 -9.53 27.23
N GLU A 390 -32.69 -8.47 27.41
CA GLU A 390 -31.48 -8.19 26.61
C GLU A 390 -30.27 -7.84 27.50
N SER A 391 -30.36 -8.11 28.81
CA SER A 391 -29.40 -7.67 29.83
C SER A 391 -28.28 -8.68 30.16
N ILE A 392 -28.16 -9.74 29.37
CA ILE A 392 -27.26 -10.86 29.64
C ILE A 392 -26.43 -11.19 28.39
N ASP A 393 -25.12 -11.16 28.53
CA ASP A 393 -24.22 -11.74 27.53
C ASP A 393 -24.49 -13.25 27.37
N TYR A 394 -23.89 -13.91 26.39
CA TYR A 394 -24.00 -15.36 26.18
C TYR A 394 -23.53 -16.21 27.38
N SER A 395 -22.99 -15.57 28.43
CA SER A 395 -22.56 -16.17 29.70
C SER A 395 -23.41 -15.76 30.91
N GLY A 396 -24.47 -14.97 30.73
CA GLY A 396 -25.40 -14.56 31.79
C GLY A 396 -24.97 -13.34 32.63
N ASN A 397 -24.04 -12.49 32.15
CA ASN A 397 -23.56 -11.31 32.90
C ASN A 397 -24.21 -9.98 32.46
N GLN A 398 -24.32 -9.03 33.41
CA GLN A 398 -24.82 -7.68 33.17
C GLN A 398 -23.90 -6.85 32.27
N PHE A 399 -24.47 -6.28 31.20
CA PHE A 399 -23.79 -5.37 30.26
C PHE A 399 -23.27 -4.08 30.94
N LYS A 400 -22.03 -3.67 30.60
CA LYS A 400 -21.39 -2.43 31.05
C LYS A 400 -20.70 -1.76 29.86
N ALA A 401 -20.90 -0.45 29.70
CA ALA A 401 -20.25 0.34 28.64
C ALA A 401 -19.51 1.56 29.23
N LEU A 402 -18.41 1.94 28.56
CA LEU A 402 -17.71 3.21 28.73
C LEU A 402 -18.05 4.10 27.55
N VAL A 403 -18.49 5.33 27.80
CA VAL A 403 -18.88 6.28 26.76
C VAL A 403 -17.84 7.40 26.74
N PHE A 404 -17.17 7.58 25.59
CA PHE A 404 -16.16 8.62 25.38
C PHE A 404 -16.71 9.75 24.50
N GLU A 405 -16.12 10.93 24.65
CA GLU A 405 -16.32 12.03 23.72
C GLU A 405 -15.67 11.71 22.36
N PHE A 406 -16.33 12.10 21.27
CA PHE A 406 -15.83 11.86 19.92
C PHE A 406 -14.71 12.85 19.58
N ILE A 407 -13.50 12.33 19.32
CA ILE A 407 -12.32 13.12 18.98
C ILE A 407 -12.17 13.21 17.46
N ARG A 408 -12.52 14.38 16.90
CA ARG A 408 -12.78 14.58 15.46
C ARG A 408 -11.56 14.45 14.55
N ASN A 409 -10.35 14.83 15.01
CA ASN A 409 -9.16 14.80 14.14
C ASN A 409 -8.43 13.45 14.17
N GLY A 410 -9.02 12.43 14.81
CA GLY A 410 -8.51 11.05 14.77
C GLY A 410 -7.17 10.88 15.48
N SER A 411 -6.46 9.80 15.17
CA SER A 411 -5.15 9.50 15.75
C SER A 411 -4.02 10.23 15.04
N LEU A 412 -2.95 10.51 15.77
CA LEU A 412 -1.73 11.13 15.25
C LEU A 412 -1.07 10.30 14.15
N ASP A 413 -1.29 8.99 14.14
CA ASP A 413 -0.84 8.05 13.10
C ASP A 413 -1.24 8.50 11.69
N ILE A 414 -2.50 8.92 11.53
CA ILE A 414 -3.07 9.42 10.26
C ILE A 414 -2.36 10.69 9.77
N TRP A 415 -1.80 11.47 10.68
CA TRP A 415 -1.11 12.72 10.38
C TRP A 415 0.41 12.56 10.19
N LEU A 416 0.99 11.45 10.66
CA LEU A 416 2.42 11.16 10.51
C LEU A 416 2.71 10.27 9.30
N HIS A 417 1.81 9.34 8.99
CA HIS A 417 1.95 8.39 7.89
C HIS A 417 0.94 8.75 6.79
N LEU A 418 1.35 9.65 5.90
CA LEU A 418 0.61 9.97 4.68
C LEU A 418 0.40 8.69 3.85
N GLU A 419 -0.83 8.18 3.78
CA GLU A 419 -1.23 7.37 2.63
C GLU A 419 -1.17 8.26 1.38
N ILE A 420 -0.35 7.85 0.42
CA ILE A 420 0.27 8.72 -0.59
C ILE A 420 -0.71 9.35 -1.61
N ASP A 421 -2.00 9.00 -1.64
CA ASP A 421 -2.90 9.44 -2.72
C ASP A 421 -4.03 10.38 -2.26
N ARG A 422 -3.67 11.53 -1.68
CA ARG A 422 -4.58 12.68 -1.64
C ARG A 422 -3.90 13.91 -2.21
N GLU A 423 -4.47 14.45 -3.29
CA GLU A 423 -4.15 15.78 -3.87
C GLU A 423 -4.50 16.96 -2.94
N ASP A 424 -4.78 16.72 -1.66
CA ASP A 424 -5.06 17.77 -0.68
C ASP A 424 -3.80 18.06 0.13
N ARG A 425 -2.99 19.01 -0.34
CA ARG A 425 -1.74 19.52 0.29
C ARG A 425 -1.96 20.22 1.65
N SER A 426 -3.03 19.89 2.37
CA SER A 426 -3.54 20.61 3.54
C SER A 426 -3.29 19.87 4.86
N ARG A 427 -2.89 18.59 4.85
CA ARG A 427 -2.75 17.76 6.07
C ARG A 427 -1.32 17.52 6.55
N ASP A 428 -0.36 18.36 6.17
CA ASP A 428 0.98 18.29 6.74
C ASP A 428 1.05 19.02 8.09
N LEU A 429 1.40 18.31 9.16
CA LEU A 429 1.69 18.94 10.45
C LEU A 429 2.90 19.86 10.32
N SER A 430 2.74 21.15 10.59
CA SER A 430 3.87 22.09 10.64
C SER A 430 4.82 21.70 11.78
N LEU A 431 6.09 22.10 11.69
CA LEU A 431 7.08 21.87 12.75
C LEU A 431 6.58 22.38 14.10
N LEU A 432 5.86 23.51 14.13
CA LEU A 432 5.28 24.07 15.35
C LEU A 432 4.15 23.21 15.91
N GLN A 433 3.27 22.65 15.07
CA GLN A 433 2.23 21.71 15.51
C GLN A 433 2.84 20.40 16.01
N ARG A 434 3.84 19.86 15.31
CA ARG A 434 4.60 18.68 15.75
C ARG A 434 5.25 18.90 17.12
N LEU A 435 5.85 20.07 17.32
CA LEU A 435 6.47 20.44 18.59
C LEU A 435 5.42 20.56 19.70
N ASN A 436 4.27 21.19 19.44
CA ASN A 436 3.19 21.33 20.42
C ASN A 436 2.57 19.98 20.79
N ILE A 437 2.32 19.10 19.81
CA ILE A 437 1.83 17.73 20.06
C ILE A 437 2.83 16.94 20.92
N ALA A 438 4.13 17.04 20.62
CA ALA A 438 5.16 16.39 21.42
C ALA A 438 5.26 16.97 22.84
N ILE A 439 5.08 18.30 22.98
CA ILE A 439 5.03 18.97 24.28
C ILE A 439 3.79 18.54 25.06
N ASP A 440 2.63 18.41 24.43
CA ASP A 440 1.39 17.97 25.05
C ASP A 440 1.58 16.54 25.58
N VAL A 441 2.00 15.60 24.75
CA VAL A 441 2.26 14.20 25.16
C VAL A 441 3.31 14.12 26.29
N ALA A 442 4.35 14.94 26.23
CA ALA A 442 5.39 14.95 27.25
C ALA A 442 4.92 15.58 28.58
N SER A 443 4.20 16.69 28.51
CA SER A 443 3.94 17.55 29.67
C SER A 443 2.60 17.24 30.36
N SER A 444 1.57 16.85 29.61
CA SER A 444 0.24 16.56 30.18
C SER A 444 0.08 15.09 30.54
N THR A 445 0.70 14.19 29.77
CA THR A 445 0.50 12.74 29.92
C THR A 445 1.62 12.09 30.72
N LEU A 446 2.86 12.12 30.23
CA LEU A 446 3.95 11.34 30.84
C LEU A 446 4.48 11.95 32.15
N ASP A 447 4.61 13.28 32.25
CA ASP A 447 5.08 13.90 33.51
C ASP A 447 4.04 13.80 34.63
N PHE A 448 2.75 13.78 34.29
CA PHE A 448 1.69 13.55 35.27
C PHE A 448 1.72 12.11 35.80
N LEU A 449 1.77 11.12 34.90
CA LEU A 449 1.78 9.69 35.24
C LEU A 449 3.04 9.25 36.02
N HIS A 450 4.19 9.85 35.71
CA HIS A 450 5.47 9.47 36.33
C HIS A 450 5.83 10.28 37.58
N SER A 451 5.52 11.58 37.61
CA SER A 451 6.08 12.49 38.62
C SER A 451 5.04 13.07 39.59
N HIS A 452 3.76 13.06 39.22
CA HIS A 452 2.70 13.74 39.98
C HIS A 452 1.60 12.82 40.52
N TYR A 453 1.66 11.51 40.22
CA TYR A 453 0.76 10.50 40.78
C TYR A 453 1.36 9.82 42.02
N VAL A 454 0.50 9.44 42.98
CA VAL A 454 0.90 8.84 44.28
C VAL A 454 1.65 7.50 44.11
N GLN A 455 1.40 6.79 43.01
CA GLN A 455 2.17 5.62 42.54
C GLN A 455 2.55 5.82 41.07
N PRO A 456 3.83 5.79 40.69
CA PRO A 456 4.23 6.00 39.30
C PRO A 456 3.56 4.97 38.37
N ILE A 457 2.90 5.46 37.32
CA ILE A 457 2.25 4.65 36.29
C ILE A 457 3.10 4.71 35.03
N ILE A 458 3.58 3.57 34.54
CA ILE A 458 4.24 3.50 33.23
C ILE A 458 3.19 3.11 32.20
N HIS A 459 2.98 3.93 31.18
CA HIS A 459 1.98 3.69 30.13
C HIS A 459 2.25 2.41 29.30
N CYS A 460 3.52 2.12 29.02
CA CYS A 460 4.02 0.93 28.31
C CYS A 460 3.58 0.74 26.84
N ASP A 461 2.62 1.50 26.30
CA ASP A 461 2.22 1.43 24.88
C ASP A 461 1.93 2.81 24.28
N LEU A 462 2.91 3.70 24.37
CA LEU A 462 2.82 5.01 23.72
C LEU A 462 3.26 4.86 22.26
N LYS A 463 2.35 5.11 21.32
CA LYS A 463 2.55 5.06 19.86
C LYS A 463 1.60 6.06 19.18
N PRO A 464 1.87 6.51 17.94
CA PRO A 464 1.04 7.51 17.27
C PRO A 464 -0.46 7.15 17.15
N SER A 465 -0.79 5.86 17.03
CA SER A 465 -2.18 5.39 16.99
C SER A 465 -2.93 5.52 18.31
N ASN A 466 -2.22 5.68 19.44
CA ASN A 466 -2.81 5.85 20.78
C ASN A 466 -2.86 7.32 21.24
N ILE A 467 -2.50 8.26 20.35
CA ILE A 467 -2.56 9.69 20.58
C ILE A 467 -3.65 10.27 19.68
N LEU A 468 -4.75 10.73 20.27
CA LEU A 468 -5.87 11.34 19.56
C LEU A 468 -5.77 12.87 19.57
N LEU A 469 -6.16 13.51 18.47
CA LEU A 469 -6.11 14.97 18.31
C LEU A 469 -7.53 15.56 18.35
N ASP A 470 -7.78 16.48 19.27
CA ASP A 470 -9.05 17.19 19.34
C ASP A 470 -9.18 18.30 18.28
N TYR A 471 -10.29 19.03 18.30
CA TYR A 471 -10.59 20.12 17.36
C TYR A 471 -9.47 21.17 17.27
N ASP A 472 -8.77 21.44 18.37
CA ASP A 472 -7.72 22.45 18.47
C ASP A 472 -6.30 21.88 18.22
N MET A 473 -6.21 20.62 17.78
CA MET A 473 -4.97 19.87 17.56
C MET A 473 -4.17 19.64 18.86
N VAL A 474 -4.87 19.59 20.00
CA VAL A 474 -4.27 19.20 21.28
C VAL A 474 -4.21 17.68 21.35
N ALA A 475 -3.08 17.15 21.81
CA ALA A 475 -2.84 15.71 21.87
C ALA A 475 -3.36 15.09 23.17
N HIS A 476 -4.11 14.00 23.04
CA HIS A 476 -4.75 13.26 24.14
C HIS A 476 -4.40 11.77 24.04
N GLU A 477 -4.14 11.12 25.17
CA GLU A 477 -3.85 9.67 25.20
C GLU A 477 -5.14 8.85 25.37
N SER A 478 -5.33 7.82 24.54
CA SER A 478 -6.60 7.09 24.47
C SER A 478 -6.56 5.63 24.91
N ASP A 479 -5.38 5.00 25.08
CA ASP A 479 -5.27 3.56 25.33
C ASP A 479 -4.26 3.18 26.42
N PHE A 480 -4.75 3.05 27.66
CA PHE A 480 -3.98 2.62 28.83
C PHE A 480 -3.97 1.10 29.03
N GLY A 481 -4.33 0.30 28.01
CA GLY A 481 -4.54 -1.15 28.14
C GLY A 481 -3.31 -1.95 28.64
N LEU A 482 -2.10 -1.38 28.50
CA LEU A 482 -0.84 -1.98 28.94
C LEU A 482 -0.18 -1.24 30.12
N ALA A 483 -0.84 -0.23 30.68
CA ALA A 483 -0.28 0.59 31.74
C ALA A 483 -0.01 -0.22 33.02
N LYS A 484 1.17 -0.01 33.62
CA LYS A 484 1.63 -0.72 34.82
C LYS A 484 1.85 0.24 35.98
N LEU A 485 1.32 -0.13 37.13
CA LEU A 485 1.64 0.51 38.41
C LEU A 485 2.98 0.01 38.92
N LEU A 486 3.91 0.91 39.20
CA LEU A 486 5.14 0.58 39.91
C LEU A 486 4.83 0.45 41.41
N SER A 487 4.74 -0.79 41.90
CA SER A 487 4.67 -1.03 43.35
C SER A 487 6.02 -0.75 44.01
N THR A 488 6.04 0.13 45.01
CA THR A 488 7.13 0.20 45.98
C THR A 488 6.96 -0.95 46.97
N MET A 489 7.97 -1.82 47.03
CA MET A 489 8.03 -3.06 47.81
C MET A 489 7.54 -2.93 49.25
N THR A 490 6.54 -3.75 49.63
CA THR A 490 6.51 -4.43 50.94
C THR A 490 5.79 -5.77 50.81
N TYR A 491 6.47 -6.83 51.27
CA TYR A 491 6.07 -8.24 51.24
C TYR A 491 4.74 -8.54 51.96
N SER A 492 3.79 -9.16 51.26
CA SER A 492 3.01 -10.30 51.77
C SER A 492 2.22 -10.96 50.65
N SER A 493 2.25 -12.29 50.65
CA SER A 493 1.64 -13.21 49.69
C SER A 493 0.11 -13.11 49.64
N GLU A 494 -0.44 -12.86 48.46
CA GLU A 494 -1.58 -13.58 47.88
C GLU A 494 -1.85 -13.05 46.47
N THR A 495 -1.86 -13.94 45.48
CA THR A 495 -2.20 -13.65 44.10
C THR A 495 -3.68 -13.32 43.98
N GLN A 496 -4.02 -12.03 43.86
CA GLN A 496 -5.30 -11.58 43.32
C GLN A 496 -5.04 -10.54 42.22
N THR A 497 -5.09 -10.98 40.97
CA THR A 497 -5.23 -10.08 39.81
C THR A 497 -6.67 -9.60 39.74
N SER A 498 -7.02 -8.59 40.53
CA SER A 498 -8.35 -7.97 40.50
C SER A 498 -8.30 -6.61 39.81
N THR A 499 -9.10 -6.50 38.74
CA THR A 499 -9.55 -5.31 37.99
C THR A 499 -10.14 -4.16 38.86
N ILE A 500 -10.01 -4.24 40.17
CA ILE A 500 -10.44 -3.27 41.17
C ILE A 500 -9.42 -2.13 41.27
N GLY A 501 -8.11 -2.41 41.18
CA GLY A 501 -7.07 -1.37 41.27
C GLY A 501 -7.05 -0.36 40.12
N VAL A 502 -7.56 -0.73 38.94
CA VAL A 502 -7.67 0.17 37.77
C VAL A 502 -8.84 1.15 37.93
N LYS A 503 -9.88 0.80 38.70
CA LYS A 503 -11.05 1.66 38.92
C LYS A 503 -10.76 2.83 39.85
N ASP A 504 -9.93 2.62 40.86
CA ASP A 504 -9.51 3.69 41.77
C ASP A 504 -8.55 4.69 41.08
N LEU A 505 -7.81 4.23 40.06
CA LEU A 505 -6.94 5.05 39.23
C LEU A 505 -7.70 6.09 38.41
N MET A 506 -8.79 5.65 37.77
CA MET A 506 -9.66 6.47 36.92
C MET A 506 -10.46 7.51 37.71
N ALA A 507 -10.77 7.24 38.98
CA ALA A 507 -11.56 8.13 39.83
C ALA A 507 -10.79 9.36 40.34
N MET A 508 -9.45 9.37 40.30
CA MET A 508 -8.63 10.41 40.95
C MET A 508 -7.91 11.38 39.99
N LEU A 509 -7.91 11.11 38.67
CA LEU A 509 -7.48 12.06 37.62
C LEU A 509 -8.45 13.26 37.44
N LEU A 510 -9.47 13.33 38.30
CA LEU A 510 -10.63 14.21 38.25
C LEU A 510 -10.41 15.67 38.70
N GLN A 511 -9.20 16.09 39.07
CA GLN A 511 -9.06 17.34 39.84
C GLN A 511 -8.18 18.47 39.31
N VAL A 512 -7.55 18.38 38.13
CA VAL A 512 -6.78 19.53 37.59
C VAL A 512 -6.89 19.51 36.06
N THR A 513 -7.65 20.41 35.43
CA THR A 513 -7.12 21.70 34.96
C THR A 513 -8.22 22.77 34.84
N ARG A 514 -8.24 23.71 35.80
CA ARG A 514 -8.72 25.07 35.57
C ARG A 514 -7.48 25.96 35.48
N THR A 515 -7.45 26.86 34.50
CA THR A 515 -6.45 27.93 34.22
C THR A 515 -5.10 27.44 33.66
N ARG A 516 -4.46 28.04 32.63
CA ARG A 516 -4.58 29.37 32.02
C ARG A 516 -3.82 29.47 30.67
N THR A 517 -4.26 30.46 29.89
CA THR A 517 -3.64 31.27 28.82
C THR A 517 -2.15 31.11 28.44
N ARG A 518 -1.91 31.13 27.12
CA ARG A 518 -0.62 31.38 26.45
C ARG A 518 0.03 32.71 26.88
N THR A 519 1.25 32.68 27.42
CA THR A 519 2.27 33.75 27.25
C THR A 519 3.66 33.16 27.49
N LEU A 520 4.58 33.35 26.53
CA LEU A 520 6.01 33.04 26.67
C LEU A 520 6.65 33.95 27.72
N GLU A 521 7.36 33.39 28.70
CA GLU A 521 8.48 34.08 29.35
C GLU A 521 9.59 33.09 29.76
N PHE A 522 10.75 33.32 29.14
CA PHE A 522 12.06 32.75 29.46
C PHE A 522 12.48 33.21 30.87
N LEU A 523 12.78 32.28 31.79
CA LEU A 523 13.81 32.34 32.86
C LEU A 523 13.38 31.59 34.13
N LEU A 524 13.80 30.34 34.28
CA LEU A 524 14.49 29.89 35.50
C LEU A 524 15.37 28.68 35.18
N TYR A 525 16.67 28.90 35.34
CA TYR A 525 17.77 28.10 34.85
C TYR A 525 18.17 27.03 35.88
N LYS A 526 18.73 25.92 35.37
CA LYS A 526 19.91 25.19 35.90
C LYS A 526 19.79 23.83 36.62
N SER A 527 18.63 23.20 36.83
CA SER A 527 18.60 21.80 37.35
C SER A 527 17.76 20.77 36.57
N LEU A 528 17.07 21.17 35.51
CA LEU A 528 16.19 20.28 34.73
C LEU A 528 16.75 19.84 33.36
N ALA A 529 17.96 20.28 32.98
CA ALA A 529 18.50 20.03 31.65
C ALA A 529 18.80 18.54 31.36
N SER A 530 18.98 17.69 32.37
CA SER A 530 19.24 16.26 32.15
C SER A 530 17.98 15.41 32.05
N SER A 531 16.90 15.79 32.74
CA SER A 531 15.64 15.05 32.75
C SER A 531 14.80 15.44 31.54
N VAL A 532 14.67 16.73 31.22
CA VAL A 532 13.94 17.22 30.04
C VAL A 532 14.58 16.74 28.73
N PHE A 533 15.91 16.66 28.66
CA PHE A 533 16.62 16.17 27.46
C PHE A 533 16.47 14.65 27.25
N ARG A 534 16.42 13.85 28.33
CA ARG A 534 16.06 12.42 28.23
C ARG A 534 14.59 12.23 27.87
N PHE A 535 13.71 13.05 28.43
CA PHE A 535 12.27 13.04 28.14
C PHE A 535 11.97 13.38 26.67
N PHE A 536 12.67 14.38 26.11
CA PHE A 536 12.60 14.72 24.70
C PHE A 536 13.17 13.60 23.81
N LEU A 537 14.21 12.89 24.24
CA LEU A 537 14.76 11.75 23.51
C LEU A 537 13.82 10.53 23.50
N GLU A 538 13.11 10.28 24.60
CA GLU A 538 12.12 9.20 24.71
C GLU A 538 10.87 9.52 23.85
N ALA A 539 10.35 10.75 23.92
CA ALA A 539 9.24 11.21 23.09
C ALA A 539 9.61 11.24 21.59
N ALA A 540 10.83 11.66 21.24
CA ALA A 540 11.33 11.63 19.86
C ALA A 540 11.61 10.21 19.34
N ARG A 541 11.93 9.25 20.23
CA ARG A 541 12.06 7.83 19.89
C ARG A 541 10.72 7.15 19.63
N VAL A 542 9.68 7.54 20.37
CA VAL A 542 8.32 7.00 20.24
C VAL A 542 7.57 7.57 19.04
N LEU A 543 7.83 8.83 18.66
CA LEU A 543 7.14 9.52 17.55
C LEU A 543 7.83 9.38 16.18
N GLU A 544 8.86 8.54 16.05
CA GLU A 544 9.65 8.36 14.81
C GLU A 544 10.14 9.68 14.15
N MET A 545 10.31 10.76 14.92
CA MET A 545 10.75 12.07 14.39
C MET A 545 12.26 12.15 14.07
N ALA A 546 12.98 11.04 14.11
CA ALA A 546 14.43 10.99 13.84
C ALA A 546 14.79 10.98 12.34
N ARG A 547 13.95 11.55 11.46
CA ARG A 547 14.30 11.76 10.05
C ARG A 547 14.45 13.21 9.60
N ILE A 548 14.11 14.20 10.43
CA ILE A 548 14.44 15.62 10.16
C ILE A 548 14.65 16.37 11.50
N LEU A 549 15.80 16.12 12.13
CA LEU A 549 16.56 17.13 12.87
C LEU A 549 17.99 17.11 12.34
#